data_AF-A0A2R6GHF3-F1
#
_entry.id   AF-A0A2R6GHF3-F1
#
_cell.length_a   1.000
_cell.length_b   1.000
_cell.length_c   1.000
_cell.angle_alpha   90.00
_cell.angle_beta   90.00
_cell.angle_gamma   90.00
#
_symmetry.space_group_name_H-M   'P 1'
#
loop_
_entity.id
_entity.type
_entity.pdbx_description
1 polymer ?
#
loop_
_entity_poly.entity_id
_entity_poly.type
_entity_poly.pdbx_seq_one_letter_code
_entity_poly.pdbx_strand_id
1 'polypeptide(L)'
;MRRRQVLAAVPALLAGCTGSDDETPSPTESTPETTPTPTTAPPTTEPPTETPPPYDRIPADPASLTAEEVEARLADRDCTELVEVPAICPGDDRLAVSVDPSVADLADGVVEFTVENRADEVFETNHYGWLLQKFDGTRWRHIAPLRVPMPSHTIAPGDSHTHRIEPVPSKVARTGLAYTAQTDITIGGLGPGVYGFSTEGRFGLTSDEEVAPAAVFGFAGEAPPVEPTEHVNDVELDGSELVVRSDAPREERGEVLITLSDDEPDDRLLPEHVRQLAGLRNTIPFAATDGVERIRYVGSDQDESIVDRYLEHLNPGGVDLYGFREYVFEVTAEG
;
A
#
# COMPACT_ATOMS: atom_id res chain seq x y z
N MET A 1 -54.71 15.16 -22.85
CA MET A 1 -55.68 14.05 -22.98
C MET A 1 -54.95 12.78 -22.57
N ARG A 2 -55.32 12.12 -21.45
CA ARG A 2 -56.09 10.85 -21.38
C ARG A 2 -55.53 9.77 -22.31
N ARG A 3 -55.29 8.50 -21.93
CA ARG A 3 -55.48 7.70 -20.70
C ARG A 3 -54.93 6.29 -21.02
N ARG A 4 -54.33 5.62 -20.02
CA ARG A 4 -54.52 4.22 -19.53
C ARG A 4 -54.58 3.06 -20.57
N GLN A 5 -53.95 1.90 -20.32
CA GLN A 5 -54.44 0.76 -19.49
C GLN A 5 -53.27 -0.25 -19.28
N VAL A 6 -52.96 -0.83 -18.08
CA VAL A 6 -53.70 -1.80 -17.20
C VAL A 6 -53.74 -3.20 -17.87
N LEU A 7 -53.35 -4.39 -17.33
CA LEU A 7 -53.51 -5.19 -16.09
C LEU A 7 -52.44 -6.34 -16.17
N ALA A 8 -51.99 -7.09 -15.15
CA ALA A 8 -52.77 -8.01 -14.32
C ALA A 8 -51.98 -8.53 -13.10
N ALA A 9 -52.72 -8.82 -12.02
CA ALA A 9 -52.31 -9.51 -10.81
C ALA A 9 -53.10 -10.82 -10.66
N VAL A 10 -52.54 -11.86 -10.03
CA VAL A 10 -53.30 -12.91 -9.29
C VAL A 10 -52.43 -13.44 -8.11
N PRO A 11 -53.02 -13.61 -6.90
CA PRO A 11 -52.36 -14.10 -5.67
C PRO A 11 -52.66 -15.57 -5.36
N ALA A 12 -51.99 -16.14 -4.35
CA ALA A 12 -52.41 -17.36 -3.66
C ALA A 12 -52.18 -17.24 -2.13
N LEU A 13 -53.17 -17.67 -1.35
CA LEU A 13 -53.29 -17.66 0.12
C LEU A 13 -53.55 -19.08 0.65
N LEU A 14 -53.48 -19.21 2.00
CA LEU A 14 -53.93 -20.29 2.93
C LEU A 14 -52.79 -21.23 3.37
N ALA A 15 -52.59 -21.64 4.64
CA ALA A 15 -53.29 -21.59 5.94
C ALA A 15 -52.19 -21.67 7.06
N GLY A 16 -52.31 -21.34 8.36
CA GLY A 16 -53.39 -21.43 9.34
C GLY A 16 -53.05 -22.52 10.38
N CYS A 17 -52.70 -22.16 11.63
CA CYS A 17 -52.98 -22.95 12.84
C CYS A 17 -52.75 -22.13 14.13
N THR A 18 -53.68 -22.32 15.06
CA THR A 18 -54.01 -21.57 16.29
C THR A 18 -53.51 -22.28 17.55
N GLY A 19 -53.27 -21.54 18.63
CA GLY A 19 -53.18 -22.09 19.99
C GLY A 19 -53.09 -21.00 21.05
N SER A 20 -54.21 -20.75 21.73
CA SER A 20 -54.40 -19.76 22.80
C SER A 20 -54.37 -20.40 24.19
N ASP A 21 -54.49 -19.52 25.19
CA ASP A 21 -54.96 -19.68 26.58
C ASP A 21 -53.84 -19.58 27.63
N ASP A 22 -53.61 -18.44 28.29
CA ASP A 22 -54.46 -17.64 29.21
C ASP A 22 -54.44 -18.22 30.64
N GLU A 23 -53.90 -17.47 31.60
CA GLU A 23 -54.41 -17.39 32.97
C GLU A 23 -53.62 -16.35 33.79
N THR A 24 -54.32 -15.27 34.15
CA THR A 24 -53.95 -14.33 35.23
C THR A 24 -54.57 -14.83 36.54
N PRO A 25 -53.86 -14.73 37.68
CA PRO A 25 -54.43 -13.96 38.77
C PRO A 25 -53.41 -13.09 39.53
N SER A 26 -53.74 -11.81 39.70
CA SER A 26 -53.38 -11.02 40.89
C SER A 26 -54.32 -11.41 42.05
N PRO A 27 -54.07 -11.06 43.34
CA PRO A 27 -53.20 -9.98 43.85
C PRO A 27 -52.36 -10.39 45.09
N THR A 28 -51.52 -9.49 45.62
CA THR A 28 -51.53 -9.04 47.05
C THR A 28 -50.35 -8.10 47.31
N GLU A 29 -50.68 -6.97 47.96
CA GLU A 29 -49.79 -5.98 48.56
C GLU A 29 -48.65 -6.59 49.40
N SER A 30 -47.46 -6.01 49.29
CA SER A 30 -46.56 -5.81 50.44
C SER A 30 -45.51 -4.77 50.08
N THR A 31 -45.60 -3.61 50.73
CA THR A 31 -44.58 -2.57 50.78
C THR A 31 -43.48 -3.00 51.75
N PRO A 32 -42.20 -2.97 51.34
CA PRO A 32 -41.11 -2.77 52.29
C PRO A 32 -40.48 -1.39 52.08
N GLU A 33 -40.45 -0.60 53.16
CA GLU A 33 -39.54 0.53 53.32
C GLU A 33 -38.12 0.07 53.03
N THR A 34 -37.47 0.67 52.03
CA THR A 34 -36.04 0.50 51.80
C THR A 34 -35.33 1.78 52.16
N THR A 35 -34.64 1.75 53.29
CA THR A 35 -33.68 2.75 53.76
C THR A 35 -32.64 3.04 52.67
N PRO A 36 -32.33 4.31 52.34
CA PRO A 36 -31.25 4.61 51.41
C PRO A 36 -29.89 4.35 52.06
N THR A 37 -29.16 3.36 51.55
CA THR A 37 -27.73 3.16 51.82
C THR A 37 -26.92 4.20 51.03
N PRO A 38 -25.93 4.89 51.62
CA PRO A 38 -25.06 5.79 50.86
C PRO A 38 -24.17 4.97 49.89
N THR A 39 -24.40 5.15 48.59
CA THR A 39 -23.49 4.70 47.52
C THR A 39 -22.17 5.43 47.67
N THR A 40 -21.16 4.73 48.19
CA THR A 40 -19.76 5.17 48.11
C THR A 40 -19.30 4.90 46.68
N ALA A 41 -19.01 5.97 45.94
CA ALA A 41 -18.42 5.86 44.61
C ALA A 41 -17.06 5.13 44.71
N PRO A 42 -16.75 4.19 43.79
CA PRO A 42 -15.41 3.61 43.74
C PRO A 42 -14.40 4.71 43.38
N PRO A 43 -13.18 4.66 43.93
CA PRO A 43 -12.14 5.61 43.56
C PRO A 43 -11.87 5.49 42.05
N THR A 44 -11.95 6.62 41.36
CA THR A 44 -11.43 6.79 40.00
C THR A 44 -9.91 6.65 40.09
N THR A 45 -9.40 5.45 39.83
CA THR A 45 -7.98 5.24 39.56
C THR A 45 -7.74 5.74 38.14
N GLU A 46 -7.10 6.90 38.00
CA GLU A 46 -6.51 7.32 36.72
C GLU A 46 -5.57 6.19 36.24
N PRO A 47 -5.70 5.72 34.99
CA PRO A 47 -4.75 4.75 34.47
C PRO A 47 -3.36 5.40 34.42
N PRO A 48 -2.30 4.67 34.78
CA PRO A 48 -0.96 5.23 34.80
C PRO A 48 -0.57 5.71 33.39
N THR A 49 -0.21 6.98 33.29
CA THR A 49 0.57 7.50 32.16
C THR A 49 2.00 7.02 32.34
N GLU A 50 2.27 5.78 31.97
CA GLU A 50 3.64 5.31 31.75
C GLU A 50 3.87 5.28 30.24
N THR A 51 4.70 6.21 29.77
CA THR A 51 5.31 6.13 28.44
C THR A 51 6.23 4.90 28.44
N PRO A 52 5.93 3.84 27.67
CA PRO A 52 6.79 2.66 27.61
C PRO A 52 8.12 2.99 26.89
N PRO A 53 9.22 2.31 27.26
CA PRO A 53 10.54 2.53 26.64
C PRO A 53 10.59 2.03 25.18
N PRO A 54 11.56 2.50 24.36
CA PRO A 54 11.63 2.17 22.93
C PRO A 54 12.18 0.75 22.72
N TYR A 55 11.59 0.01 21.78
CA TYR A 55 12.06 -1.33 21.38
C TYR A 55 12.18 -1.42 19.85
N ASP A 56 13.34 -1.90 19.41
CA ASP A 56 13.80 -1.99 18.01
C ASP A 56 13.31 -3.27 17.30
N ARG A 57 13.04 -3.16 15.98
CA ARG A 57 13.28 -4.10 14.85
C ARG A 57 12.22 -4.13 13.72
N ILE A 58 12.28 -3.11 12.88
CA ILE A 58 12.16 -3.04 11.42
C ILE A 58 13.63 -2.83 10.95
N PRO A 59 14.08 -3.07 9.72
CA PRO A 59 15.23 -2.32 9.23
C PRO A 59 14.75 -0.89 9.07
N ALA A 60 15.00 -0.03 10.06
CA ALA A 60 14.72 1.40 9.95
C ALA A 60 15.24 1.88 8.59
N ASP A 61 14.32 2.30 7.73
CA ASP A 61 14.69 3.33 6.79
C ASP A 61 15.21 4.46 7.67
N PRO A 62 16.50 4.83 7.55
CA PRO A 62 17.02 5.93 8.34
C PRO A 62 16.06 7.11 8.19
N ALA A 63 15.49 7.55 9.32
CA ALA A 63 14.47 8.62 9.34
C ALA A 63 14.96 9.87 8.60
N SER A 64 16.28 10.02 8.50
CA SER A 64 16.93 10.94 7.59
C SER A 64 18.21 10.33 7.02
N LEU A 65 18.53 10.62 5.77
CA LEU A 65 19.87 10.45 5.21
C LEU A 65 20.37 11.75 4.61
N THR A 66 21.65 12.02 4.80
CA THR A 66 22.36 13.07 4.07
C THR A 66 22.68 12.60 2.65
N ALA A 67 22.90 13.55 1.73
CA ALA A 67 23.35 13.24 0.38
C ALA A 67 24.67 12.44 0.37
N GLU A 68 25.61 12.79 1.25
CA GLU A 68 26.91 12.10 1.38
C GLU A 68 26.75 10.63 1.79
N GLU A 69 25.82 10.32 2.70
CA GLU A 69 25.55 8.93 3.09
C GLU A 69 24.91 8.13 1.96
N VAL A 70 24.02 8.75 1.18
CA VAL A 70 23.41 8.12 0.01
C VAL A 70 24.45 7.89 -1.08
N GLU A 71 25.31 8.87 -1.37
CA GLU A 71 26.42 8.73 -2.32
C GLU A 71 27.37 7.61 -1.92
N ALA A 72 27.72 7.51 -0.63
CA ALA A 72 28.56 6.44 -0.13
C ALA A 72 27.92 5.06 -0.35
N ARG A 73 26.59 4.94 -0.14
CA ARG A 73 25.85 3.69 -0.41
C ARG A 73 25.75 3.38 -1.90
N LEU A 74 25.68 4.39 -2.75
CA LEU A 74 25.65 4.25 -4.21
C LEU A 74 26.99 3.78 -4.78
N ALA A 75 28.11 4.24 -4.22
CA ALA A 75 29.44 3.94 -4.73
C ALA A 75 29.77 2.43 -4.77
N ASP A 76 29.15 1.65 -3.87
CA ASP A 76 29.31 0.20 -3.77
C ASP A 76 28.23 -0.59 -4.54
N ARG A 77 27.43 0.09 -5.39
CA ARG A 77 26.27 -0.52 -6.07
C ARG A 77 26.34 -0.35 -7.58
N ASP A 78 25.86 -1.39 -8.26
CA ASP A 78 25.63 -1.41 -9.70
C ASP A 78 24.26 -2.04 -9.98
N CYS A 79 23.69 -1.76 -11.15
CA CYS A 79 22.37 -2.26 -11.54
C CYS A 79 22.35 -3.74 -11.92
N THR A 80 23.50 -4.42 -11.98
CA THR A 80 23.56 -5.86 -12.30
C THR A 80 22.87 -6.75 -11.25
N GLU A 81 22.60 -6.21 -10.06
CA GLU A 81 21.96 -6.91 -8.94
C GLU A 81 20.43 -6.75 -8.91
N LEU A 82 19.82 -6.02 -9.84
CA LEU A 82 18.36 -5.83 -9.88
C LEU A 82 17.65 -7.17 -10.15
N VAL A 83 16.67 -7.50 -9.29
CA VAL A 83 16.20 -8.87 -9.05
C VAL A 83 15.28 -9.42 -10.15
N GLU A 84 14.76 -8.55 -11.04
CA GLU A 84 13.65 -8.92 -11.93
C GLU A 84 13.99 -8.90 -13.41
N VAL A 85 15.16 -8.37 -13.79
CA VAL A 85 15.53 -8.28 -15.19
C VAL A 85 17.03 -8.39 -15.42
N PRO A 86 17.48 -9.01 -16.52
CA PRO A 86 18.86 -8.90 -16.98
C PRO A 86 19.16 -7.43 -17.31
N ALA A 87 19.71 -6.72 -16.33
CA ALA A 87 19.98 -5.29 -16.45
C ALA A 87 21.14 -5.02 -17.42
N ILE A 88 20.92 -4.09 -18.33
CA ILE A 88 21.97 -3.41 -19.08
C ILE A 88 22.34 -2.15 -18.32
N CYS A 89 23.53 -2.18 -17.72
CA CYS A 89 24.08 -1.07 -16.95
C CYS A 89 24.77 -0.04 -17.84
N PRO A 90 25.02 1.18 -17.34
CA PRO A 90 25.74 2.19 -18.09
C PRO A 90 27.06 1.65 -18.64
N GLY A 91 27.25 1.74 -19.96
CA GLY A 91 28.45 1.22 -20.64
C GLY A 91 28.20 0.13 -21.69
N ASP A 92 26.95 -0.23 -21.96
CA ASP A 92 26.61 -1.00 -23.18
C ASP A 92 26.68 -0.10 -24.41
N ASP A 93 27.21 -0.65 -25.51
CA ASP A 93 27.44 0.10 -26.73
C ASP A 93 26.15 0.34 -27.53
N ARG A 94 25.08 -0.44 -27.29
CA ARG A 94 23.78 -0.34 -27.97
C ARG A 94 22.82 0.60 -27.27
N LEU A 95 22.81 0.62 -25.95
CA LEU A 95 21.97 1.50 -25.13
C LEU A 95 22.84 2.28 -24.16
N ALA A 96 22.72 3.60 -24.20
CA ALA A 96 23.34 4.44 -23.19
C ALA A 96 22.30 4.90 -22.18
N VAL A 97 22.66 4.73 -20.91
CA VAL A 97 21.83 5.09 -19.79
C VAL A 97 22.52 6.21 -19.02
N SER A 98 21.77 7.26 -18.70
CA SER A 98 22.23 8.34 -17.82
C SER A 98 21.17 8.67 -16.78
N VAL A 99 21.65 9.06 -15.60
CA VAL A 99 20.82 9.57 -14.51
C VAL A 99 21.35 10.92 -14.08
N ASP A 100 20.45 11.89 -13.88
CA ASP A 100 20.78 13.21 -13.36
C ASP A 100 19.66 13.78 -12.45
N PRO A 101 19.96 14.20 -11.22
CA PRO A 101 21.20 13.93 -10.49
C PRO A 101 21.23 12.48 -10.00
N SER A 102 22.42 11.98 -9.67
CA SER A 102 22.58 10.67 -9.02
C SER A 102 22.02 10.63 -7.60
N VAL A 103 21.95 11.79 -6.93
CA VAL A 103 21.30 11.98 -5.63
C VAL A 103 20.45 13.24 -5.67
N ALA A 104 19.18 13.11 -5.30
CA ALA A 104 18.22 14.21 -5.22
C ALA A 104 17.68 14.39 -3.79
N ASP A 105 17.15 15.57 -3.49
CA ASP A 105 16.40 15.81 -2.25
C ASP A 105 15.03 15.13 -2.34
N LEU A 106 14.60 14.45 -1.28
CA LEU A 106 13.32 13.75 -1.22
C LEU A 106 12.12 14.72 -1.18
N ALA A 107 12.30 15.93 -0.68
CA ALA A 107 11.22 16.89 -0.52
C ALA A 107 10.68 17.43 -1.86
N ASP A 108 11.59 17.69 -2.82
CA ASP A 108 11.26 18.32 -4.09
C ASP A 108 12.25 18.02 -5.25
N GLY A 109 13.26 17.18 -5.01
CA GLY A 109 14.27 16.85 -6.00
C GLY A 109 13.73 15.93 -7.09
N VAL A 110 14.01 16.26 -8.34
CA VAL A 110 13.62 15.46 -9.51
C VAL A 110 14.82 14.70 -10.03
N VAL A 111 14.63 13.42 -10.33
CA VAL A 111 15.65 12.57 -10.97
C VAL A 111 15.22 12.28 -12.40
N GLU A 112 16.10 12.54 -13.36
CA GLU A 112 15.91 12.18 -14.75
C GLU A 112 16.66 10.89 -15.07
N PHE A 113 15.98 9.94 -15.68
CA PHE A 113 16.55 8.72 -16.24
C PHE A 113 16.39 8.75 -17.75
N THR A 114 17.49 8.75 -18.50
CA THR A 114 17.48 8.81 -19.96
C THR A 114 18.06 7.54 -20.55
N VAL A 115 17.33 6.96 -21.50
CA VAL A 115 17.80 5.87 -22.37
C VAL A 115 17.99 6.43 -23.77
N GLU A 116 19.22 6.39 -24.27
CA GLU A 116 19.59 6.72 -25.64
C GLU A 116 19.83 5.42 -26.42
N ASN A 117 19.16 5.27 -27.55
CA ASN A 117 19.38 4.16 -28.45
C ASN A 117 20.55 4.47 -29.39
N ARG A 118 21.69 3.82 -29.16
CA ARG A 118 22.92 3.96 -29.97
C ARG A 118 23.09 2.86 -31.01
N ALA A 119 22.18 1.88 -31.05
CA ALA A 119 22.16 0.87 -32.08
C ALA A 119 21.62 1.42 -33.42
N ASP A 120 21.92 0.72 -34.51
CA ASP A 120 21.34 0.98 -35.84
C ASP A 120 19.92 0.41 -36.01
N GLU A 121 19.31 -0.12 -34.93
CA GLU A 121 18.01 -0.77 -34.91
C GLU A 121 17.04 -0.08 -33.94
N VAL A 122 15.73 -0.20 -34.19
CA VAL A 122 14.70 0.35 -33.28
C VAL A 122 14.67 -0.45 -31.98
N PHE A 123 14.70 0.26 -30.86
CA PHE A 123 14.46 -0.31 -29.53
C PHE A 123 12.97 -0.17 -29.19
N GLU A 124 12.27 -1.30 -29.04
CA GLU A 124 10.86 -1.34 -28.62
C GLU A 124 10.80 -1.48 -27.10
N THR A 125 10.07 -0.59 -26.42
CA THR A 125 9.93 -0.59 -24.96
C THR A 125 8.59 -0.02 -24.57
N ASN A 126 8.04 -0.44 -23.43
CA ASN A 126 6.84 0.19 -22.90
C ASN A 126 7.23 1.36 -22.00
N HIS A 127 6.98 2.61 -22.42
CA HIS A 127 7.29 3.78 -21.60
C HIS A 127 6.52 3.83 -20.27
N TYR A 128 5.43 3.06 -20.13
CA TYR A 128 4.73 2.85 -18.85
C TYR A 128 5.27 1.67 -18.03
N GLY A 129 6.05 0.79 -18.67
CA GLY A 129 6.67 -0.41 -18.10
C GLY A 129 8.06 -0.13 -17.54
N TRP A 130 8.20 1.01 -16.86
CA TRP A 130 9.36 1.24 -16.01
C TRP A 130 9.27 0.35 -14.77
N LEU A 131 10.36 0.24 -14.03
CA LEU A 131 10.48 -0.51 -12.79
C LEU A 131 11.32 0.32 -11.82
N LEU A 132 10.78 0.60 -10.64
CA LEU A 132 11.45 1.27 -9.54
C LEU A 132 11.58 0.28 -8.39
N GLN A 133 12.81 0.07 -7.93
CA GLN A 133 13.13 -0.78 -6.79
C GLN A 133 13.91 0.01 -5.73
N LYS A 134 13.75 -0.31 -4.44
CA LYS A 134 14.58 0.23 -3.34
C LYS A 134 15.51 -0.85 -2.82
N PHE A 135 16.77 -0.50 -2.54
CA PHE A 135 17.69 -1.41 -1.86
C PHE A 135 17.52 -1.31 -0.34
N ASP A 136 17.19 -2.43 0.32
CA ASP A 136 16.90 -2.47 1.76
C ASP A 136 18.13 -2.74 2.65
N GLY A 137 19.33 -2.79 2.04
CA GLY A 137 20.57 -3.20 2.70
C GLY A 137 20.97 -4.64 2.37
N THR A 138 20.02 -5.47 1.93
CA THR A 138 20.24 -6.88 1.60
C THR A 138 19.81 -7.25 0.19
N ARG A 139 18.67 -6.73 -0.28
CA ARG A 139 18.11 -7.01 -1.61
C ARG A 139 17.34 -5.82 -2.15
N TRP A 140 17.13 -5.84 -3.47
CA TRP A 140 16.25 -4.91 -4.15
C TRP A 140 14.79 -5.31 -3.97
N ARG A 141 13.95 -4.33 -3.69
CA ARG A 141 12.52 -4.48 -3.41
C ARG A 141 11.72 -3.66 -4.40
N HIS A 142 10.79 -4.30 -5.09
CA HIS A 142 9.86 -3.62 -5.99
C HIS A 142 9.04 -2.56 -5.27
N ILE A 143 8.98 -1.35 -5.84
CA ILE A 143 8.18 -0.23 -5.34
C ILE A 143 7.05 0.09 -6.33
N ALA A 144 7.37 0.25 -7.61
CA ALA A 144 6.42 0.72 -8.62
C ALA A 144 6.91 0.40 -10.04
N PRO A 145 6.04 0.41 -11.06
CA PRO A 145 4.60 0.54 -10.99
C PRO A 145 3.97 -0.80 -10.60
N LEU A 146 2.76 -0.75 -10.04
CA LEU A 146 2.00 -1.95 -9.68
C LEU A 146 1.13 -2.45 -10.85
N ARG A 147 1.10 -1.73 -11.96
CA ARG A 147 0.42 -2.14 -13.18
C ARG A 147 1.00 -1.37 -14.34
N VAL A 148 1.19 -2.06 -15.45
CA VAL A 148 1.71 -1.49 -16.68
C VAL A 148 0.60 -1.46 -17.73
N PRO A 149 0.10 -0.27 -18.12
CA PRO A 149 -0.77 -0.13 -19.29
C PRO A 149 -0.05 -0.51 -20.59
N MET A 150 -0.83 -0.98 -21.56
CA MET A 150 -0.43 -1.02 -22.97
C MET A 150 -0.83 0.31 -23.66
N PRO A 151 -0.18 0.75 -24.75
CA PRO A 151 0.68 0.00 -25.67
C PRO A 151 2.20 0.18 -25.50
N SER A 152 2.94 -0.62 -26.26
CA SER A 152 4.39 -0.50 -26.46
C SER A 152 4.75 0.77 -27.27
N HIS A 153 5.96 1.27 -27.06
CA HIS A 153 6.56 2.45 -27.70
C HIS A 153 7.91 2.07 -28.33
N THR A 154 8.54 3.02 -29.02
CA THR A 154 9.82 2.79 -29.70
C THR A 154 10.75 3.99 -29.53
N ILE A 155 12.04 3.69 -29.40
CA ILE A 155 13.14 4.66 -29.47
C ILE A 155 13.91 4.36 -30.76
N ALA A 156 13.91 5.30 -31.72
CA ALA A 156 14.60 5.11 -32.99
C ALA A 156 16.14 5.16 -32.81
N PRO A 157 16.93 4.68 -33.79
CA PRO A 157 18.37 4.87 -33.80
C PRO A 157 18.77 6.34 -33.63
N GLY A 158 19.59 6.62 -32.62
CA GLY A 158 20.07 7.96 -32.26
C GLY A 158 19.07 8.81 -31.45
N ASP A 159 17.85 8.33 -31.22
CA ASP A 159 16.88 9.00 -30.36
C ASP A 159 17.06 8.58 -28.89
N SER A 160 16.44 9.35 -27.99
CA SER A 160 16.41 9.06 -26.57
C SER A 160 15.03 9.26 -25.97
N HIS A 161 14.71 8.53 -24.91
CA HIS A 161 13.54 8.77 -24.06
C HIS A 161 13.98 9.08 -22.64
N THR A 162 13.30 10.01 -21.98
CA THR A 162 13.59 10.41 -20.60
C THR A 162 12.36 10.23 -19.72
N HIS A 163 12.57 9.57 -18.58
CA HIS A 163 11.65 9.53 -17.46
C HIS A 163 12.09 10.53 -16.41
N ARG A 164 11.15 11.29 -15.84
CA ARG A 164 11.35 12.30 -14.80
C ARG A 164 10.63 11.83 -13.55
N ILE A 165 11.38 11.48 -12.51
CA ILE A 165 10.87 10.89 -11.27
C ILE A 165 10.81 11.99 -10.22
N GLU A 166 9.60 12.33 -9.77
CA GLU A 166 9.33 13.34 -8.76
C GLU A 166 8.73 12.69 -7.51
N PRO A 167 9.43 12.70 -6.36
CA PRO A 167 8.87 12.26 -5.10
C PRO A 167 7.81 13.25 -4.63
N VAL A 168 6.71 12.75 -4.08
CA VAL A 168 5.72 13.58 -3.38
C VAL A 168 5.44 12.97 -2.01
N PRO A 169 6.28 13.29 -0.99
CA PRO A 169 6.24 12.63 0.31
C PRO A 169 4.87 12.68 0.99
N SER A 170 4.13 13.78 0.81
CA SER A 170 2.85 14.05 1.46
C SER A 170 1.64 13.41 0.77
N LYS A 171 1.75 12.98 -0.49
CA LYS A 171 0.63 12.35 -1.18
C LYS A 171 0.63 10.86 -0.90
N VAL A 172 -0.51 10.35 -0.41
CA VAL A 172 -0.88 8.96 -0.69
C VAL A 172 -0.84 8.84 -2.20
N ALA A 173 -0.12 7.86 -2.73
CA ALA A 173 -0.29 7.53 -4.12
C ALA A 173 -1.78 7.18 -4.29
N ARG A 174 -2.58 8.11 -4.83
CA ARG A 174 -3.84 7.68 -5.42
C ARG A 174 -3.43 6.59 -6.39
N THR A 175 -3.97 5.41 -6.18
CA THR A 175 -3.78 4.15 -6.92
C THR A 175 -4.05 4.26 -8.43
N GLY A 176 -4.06 5.47 -9.01
CA GLY A 176 -4.10 5.76 -10.44
C GLY A 176 -3.09 6.80 -10.98
N LEU A 177 -2.37 7.59 -10.16
CA LEU A 177 -1.49 8.65 -10.70
C LEU A 177 -0.12 8.17 -11.17
N ALA A 178 0.53 7.25 -10.45
CA ALA A 178 1.79 6.63 -10.90
C ALA A 178 1.57 5.62 -12.07
N TYR A 179 0.33 5.37 -12.47
CA TYR A 179 -0.04 4.23 -13.34
C TYR A 179 -0.03 4.57 -14.83
N THR A 180 0.17 5.84 -15.20
CA THR A 180 -0.07 6.32 -16.57
C THR A 180 0.95 7.35 -17.06
N ALA A 181 2.04 7.56 -16.33
CA ALA A 181 3.07 8.49 -16.75
C ALA A 181 4.08 7.79 -17.67
N GLN A 182 4.23 8.32 -18.89
CA GLN A 182 5.28 7.90 -19.83
C GLN A 182 6.60 8.64 -19.60
N THR A 183 6.52 9.84 -19.02
CA THR A 183 7.66 10.76 -18.87
C THR A 183 7.69 11.30 -17.44
N ASP A 184 6.73 12.13 -17.04
CA ASP A 184 6.70 12.72 -15.69
C ASP A 184 6.01 11.80 -14.68
N ILE A 185 6.81 11.03 -13.96
CA ILE A 185 6.41 10.03 -12.97
C ILE A 185 6.40 10.69 -11.59
N THR A 186 5.21 10.87 -11.03
CA THR A 186 5.04 11.34 -9.64
C THR A 186 4.80 10.15 -8.71
N ILE A 187 5.63 9.99 -7.68
CA ILE A 187 5.54 8.84 -6.75
C ILE A 187 5.36 9.32 -5.31
N GLY A 188 4.26 8.89 -4.70
CA GLY A 188 3.94 9.20 -3.30
C GLY A 188 4.63 8.26 -2.31
N GLY A 189 4.99 8.77 -1.14
CA GLY A 189 5.43 7.97 0.00
C GLY A 189 6.84 7.37 -0.11
N LEU A 190 7.68 7.85 -1.02
CA LEU A 190 9.10 7.50 -1.04
C LEU A 190 9.81 7.96 0.24
N GLY A 191 10.79 7.19 0.69
CA GLY A 191 11.73 7.54 1.76
C GLY A 191 13.11 7.88 1.21
N PRO A 192 14.07 8.25 2.07
CA PRO A 192 15.47 8.36 1.66
C PRO A 192 16.05 6.97 1.33
N GLY A 193 17.12 6.91 0.56
CA GLY A 193 17.84 5.67 0.26
C GLY A 193 18.31 5.53 -1.17
N VAL A 194 18.68 4.29 -1.52
CA VAL A 194 19.19 3.92 -2.84
C VAL A 194 18.10 3.20 -3.62
N TYR A 195 17.90 3.65 -4.85
CA TYR A 195 16.88 3.19 -5.77
C TYR A 195 17.51 2.70 -7.07
N GLY A 196 16.86 1.72 -7.69
CA GLY A 196 17.16 1.20 -9.01
C GLY A 196 16.00 1.51 -9.93
N PHE A 197 16.29 2.04 -11.11
CA PHE A 197 15.29 2.27 -12.15
C PHE A 197 15.67 1.51 -13.40
N SER A 198 14.71 0.84 -14.02
CA SER A 198 14.89 0.19 -15.31
C SER A 198 13.65 0.32 -16.19
N THR A 199 13.83 0.13 -17.49
CA THR A 199 12.73 -0.09 -18.43
C THR A 199 13.06 -1.31 -19.27
N GLU A 200 12.08 -2.13 -19.58
CA GLU A 200 12.28 -3.35 -20.36
C GLU A 200 11.99 -3.10 -21.83
N GLY A 201 12.75 -3.75 -22.71
CA GLY A 201 12.52 -3.67 -24.13
C GLY A 201 13.33 -4.67 -24.92
N ARG A 202 13.32 -4.51 -26.23
CA ARG A 202 14.00 -5.40 -27.17
C ARG A 202 14.38 -4.68 -28.44
N PHE A 203 15.42 -5.15 -29.11
CA PHE A 203 15.80 -4.65 -30.42
C PHE A 203 15.04 -5.39 -31.52
N GLY A 204 14.34 -4.65 -32.38
CA GLY A 204 13.60 -5.22 -33.50
C GLY A 204 12.32 -5.99 -33.12
N LEU A 205 11.35 -5.98 -34.03
CA LEU A 205 10.00 -6.53 -33.77
C LEU A 205 9.96 -8.05 -33.61
N THR A 206 11.01 -8.76 -34.04
CA THR A 206 11.08 -10.23 -34.09
C THR A 206 12.19 -10.82 -33.25
N SER A 207 12.92 -10.01 -32.47
CA SER A 207 13.92 -10.54 -31.54
C SER A 207 13.23 -11.11 -30.30
N ASP A 208 13.78 -12.22 -29.82
CA ASP A 208 13.44 -12.83 -28.54
C ASP A 208 14.40 -12.37 -27.42
N GLU A 209 15.40 -11.55 -27.73
CA GLU A 209 16.32 -10.97 -26.75
C GLU A 209 15.67 -9.76 -26.08
N GLU A 210 15.22 -9.94 -24.84
CA GLU A 210 14.81 -8.87 -23.94
C GLU A 210 16.02 -8.28 -23.22
N VAL A 211 16.03 -6.96 -23.11
CA VAL A 211 17.06 -6.18 -22.42
C VAL A 211 16.42 -5.12 -21.56
N ALA A 212 17.04 -4.82 -20.41
CA ALA A 212 16.52 -3.82 -19.49
C ALA A 212 17.59 -2.76 -19.18
N PRO A 213 17.69 -1.66 -19.94
CA PRO A 213 18.50 -0.52 -19.54
C PRO A 213 18.12 -0.07 -18.12
N ALA A 214 19.13 0.05 -17.27
CA ALA A 214 18.95 0.31 -15.85
C ALA A 214 20.03 1.23 -15.29
N ALA A 215 19.71 1.90 -14.19
CA ALA A 215 20.66 2.69 -13.41
C ALA A 215 20.23 2.76 -11.94
N VAL A 216 21.19 3.11 -11.09
CA VAL A 216 20.97 3.35 -9.66
C VAL A 216 21.12 4.82 -9.33
N PHE A 217 20.34 5.28 -8.36
CA PHE A 217 20.31 6.66 -7.89
C PHE A 217 19.81 6.71 -6.45
N GLY A 218 19.74 7.88 -5.84
CA GLY A 218 19.24 7.97 -4.47
C GLY A 218 18.48 9.25 -4.13
N PHE A 219 17.72 9.15 -3.05
CA PHE A 219 17.07 10.28 -2.41
C PHE A 219 17.64 10.49 -1.01
N ALA A 220 17.94 11.74 -0.68
CA ALA A 220 18.36 12.19 0.65
C ALA A 220 17.29 13.09 1.27
N GLY A 221 17.28 13.24 2.59
CA GLY A 221 16.28 14.04 3.31
C GLY A 221 15.53 13.23 4.36
N GLU A 222 14.43 13.78 4.85
CA GLU A 222 13.61 13.19 5.91
C GLU A 222 12.50 12.31 5.35
N ALA A 223 12.40 11.08 5.86
CA ALA A 223 11.33 10.17 5.50
C ALA A 223 9.96 10.71 5.96
N PRO A 224 8.92 10.68 5.12
CA PRO A 224 7.58 11.02 5.58
C PRO A 224 7.12 10.01 6.66
N PRO A 225 6.44 10.45 7.72
CA PRO A 225 5.95 9.54 8.74
C PRO A 225 4.86 8.63 8.15
N VAL A 226 4.71 7.43 8.73
CA VAL A 226 3.61 6.54 8.40
C VAL A 226 2.41 6.93 9.27
N GLU A 227 1.58 7.82 8.73
CA GLU A 227 0.37 8.30 9.41
C GLU A 227 -0.90 7.86 8.68
N PRO A 228 -1.99 7.56 9.41
CA PRO A 228 -3.30 7.34 8.81
C PRO A 228 -3.73 8.54 7.95
N THR A 229 -4.47 8.28 6.88
CA THR A 229 -4.96 9.33 6.01
C THR A 229 -6.10 10.11 6.67
N GLU A 230 -6.35 11.33 6.18
CA GLU A 230 -7.48 12.16 6.62
C GLU A 230 -8.87 11.54 6.35
N HIS A 231 -8.91 10.44 5.58
CA HIS A 231 -10.13 9.71 5.27
C HIS A 231 -10.53 8.72 6.37
N VAL A 232 -9.67 8.42 7.34
CA VAL A 232 -10.04 7.62 8.52
C VAL A 232 -10.93 8.48 9.41
N ASN A 233 -12.19 8.06 9.56
CA ASN A 233 -13.22 8.84 10.24
C ASN A 233 -13.71 8.19 11.55
N ASP A 234 -13.36 6.93 11.79
CA ASP A 234 -13.80 6.18 12.95
C ASP A 234 -12.82 5.04 13.26
N VAL A 235 -12.50 4.87 14.55
CA VAL A 235 -11.61 3.84 15.08
C VAL A 235 -12.24 3.33 16.38
N GLU A 236 -12.59 2.04 16.40
CA GLU A 236 -13.35 1.41 17.48
C GLU A 236 -12.66 0.11 17.92
N LEU A 237 -12.41 -0.05 19.22
CA LEU A 237 -11.90 -1.29 19.77
C LEU A 237 -13.08 -2.15 20.29
N ASP A 238 -13.26 -3.33 19.70
CA ASP A 238 -14.23 -4.34 20.14
C ASP A 238 -13.49 -5.60 20.62
N GLY A 239 -13.30 -5.71 21.93
CA GLY A 239 -12.50 -6.78 22.52
C GLY A 239 -11.03 -6.66 22.10
N SER A 240 -10.52 -7.66 21.36
CA SER A 240 -9.16 -7.65 20.79
C SER A 240 -9.12 -7.28 19.30
N GLU A 241 -10.26 -6.89 18.71
CA GLU A 241 -10.32 -6.43 17.32
C GLU A 241 -10.48 -4.91 17.26
N LEU A 242 -9.55 -4.24 16.57
CA LEU A 242 -9.65 -2.82 16.26
C LEU A 242 -10.28 -2.63 14.89
N VAL A 243 -11.45 -1.99 14.83
CA VAL A 243 -12.13 -1.67 13.57
C VAL A 243 -11.79 -0.24 13.17
N VAL A 244 -11.10 -0.09 12.04
CA VAL A 244 -10.76 1.19 11.43
C VAL A 244 -11.65 1.42 10.22
N ARG A 245 -12.35 2.55 10.16
CA ARG A 245 -13.27 2.87 9.06
C ARG A 245 -12.84 4.15 8.37
N SER A 246 -13.03 4.17 7.05
CA SER A 246 -12.78 5.35 6.21
C SER A 246 -14.04 5.83 5.49
N ASP A 247 -13.97 7.06 4.98
CA ASP A 247 -14.99 7.68 4.14
C ASP A 247 -15.17 6.94 2.82
N ALA A 248 -16.09 5.96 2.84
CA ALA A 248 -16.37 5.08 1.73
C ALA A 248 -17.88 4.93 1.51
N PRO A 249 -18.40 5.15 0.28
CA PRO A 249 -19.76 4.76 -0.08
C PRO A 249 -19.97 3.29 0.25
N ARG A 250 -21.12 2.93 0.84
CA ARG A 250 -21.36 1.56 1.33
C ARG A 250 -21.20 0.49 0.25
N GLU A 251 -21.46 0.83 -1.00
CA GLU A 251 -21.38 -0.05 -2.17
C GLU A 251 -19.94 -0.30 -2.65
N GLU A 252 -18.97 0.50 -2.20
CA GLU A 252 -17.56 0.43 -2.57
C GLU A 252 -16.67 -0.05 -1.40
N ARG A 253 -17.27 -0.45 -0.27
CA ARG A 253 -16.51 -0.88 0.91
C ARG A 253 -15.92 -2.27 0.71
N GLY A 254 -14.60 -2.33 0.64
CA GLY A 254 -13.81 -3.53 0.89
C GLY A 254 -13.45 -3.65 2.37
N GLU A 255 -13.11 -4.87 2.78
CA GLU A 255 -12.58 -5.16 4.12
C GLU A 255 -11.18 -5.77 4.01
N VAL A 256 -10.25 -5.26 4.83
CA VAL A 256 -8.92 -5.85 5.01
C VAL A 256 -8.81 -6.26 6.47
N LEU A 257 -8.57 -7.54 6.72
CA LEU A 257 -8.28 -8.05 8.06
C LEU A 257 -6.78 -8.26 8.19
N ILE A 258 -6.20 -7.68 9.23
CA ILE A 258 -4.79 -7.81 9.62
C ILE A 258 -4.76 -8.51 10.96
N THR A 259 -4.17 -9.70 11.00
CA THR A 259 -3.87 -10.38 12.26
C THR A 259 -2.44 -10.07 12.66
N LEU A 260 -2.24 -9.58 13.88
CA LEU A 260 -0.93 -9.34 14.45
C LEU A 260 -0.34 -10.67 14.92
N SER A 261 0.91 -10.95 14.53
CA SER A 261 1.66 -12.11 14.98
C SER A 261 2.98 -11.70 15.63
N ASP A 262 3.55 -12.59 16.42
CA ASP A 262 4.92 -12.54 16.96
C ASP A 262 5.86 -13.56 16.26
N ASP A 263 5.37 -14.22 15.20
CA ASP A 263 6.14 -15.19 14.42
C ASP A 263 7.17 -14.49 13.52
N GLU A 264 8.31 -15.16 13.23
CA GLU A 264 9.30 -14.64 12.28
C GLU A 264 8.68 -14.48 10.88
N PRO A 265 8.86 -13.32 10.22
CA PRO A 265 8.14 -13.03 8.99
C PRO A 265 8.89 -13.64 7.80
N ASP A 266 8.15 -14.30 6.91
CA ASP A 266 8.70 -14.84 5.66
C ASP A 266 9.22 -13.73 4.73
N ASP A 267 8.59 -12.54 4.78
CA ASP A 267 9.04 -11.35 4.07
C ASP A 267 8.74 -10.06 4.85
N ARG A 268 9.47 -9.00 4.53
CA ARG A 268 9.40 -7.66 5.14
C ARG A 268 8.85 -6.66 4.15
N LEU A 269 7.92 -5.83 4.63
CA LEU A 269 7.44 -4.65 3.92
C LEU A 269 8.39 -3.48 4.17
N LEU A 270 8.57 -2.64 3.15
CA LEU A 270 9.23 -1.34 3.31
C LEU A 270 8.22 -0.27 3.75
N PRO A 271 8.66 0.82 4.41
CA PRO A 271 7.80 1.95 4.71
C PRO A 271 7.09 2.51 3.47
N GLU A 272 7.74 2.53 2.31
CA GLU A 272 7.14 2.90 1.02
C GLU A 272 5.92 2.03 0.68
N HIS A 273 5.99 0.72 0.92
CA HIS A 273 4.90 -0.22 0.66
C HIS A 273 3.69 0.13 1.52
N VAL A 274 3.94 0.41 2.80
CA VAL A 274 2.91 0.80 3.76
C VAL A 274 2.29 2.14 3.35
N ARG A 275 3.09 3.14 2.99
CA ARG A 275 2.59 4.49 2.63
C ARG A 275 1.79 4.51 1.33
N GLN A 276 2.06 3.59 0.40
CA GLN A 276 1.37 3.50 -0.89
C GLN A 276 0.02 2.78 -0.81
N LEU A 277 -0.16 1.84 0.12
CA LEU A 277 -1.38 1.06 0.25
C LEU A 277 -2.25 1.63 1.36
N ALA A 278 -3.38 2.26 1.00
CA ALA A 278 -4.29 2.89 1.98
C ALA A 278 -4.73 1.93 3.09
N GLY A 279 -4.96 0.65 2.77
CA GLY A 279 -5.30 -0.38 3.75
C GLY A 279 -4.21 -0.57 4.81
N LEU A 280 -2.95 -0.65 4.40
CA LEU A 280 -1.81 -0.78 5.32
C LEU A 280 -1.50 0.53 6.04
N ARG A 281 -1.47 1.66 5.31
CA ARG A 281 -1.23 2.99 5.87
C ARG A 281 -2.22 3.35 6.97
N ASN A 282 -3.49 2.97 6.80
CA ASN A 282 -4.56 3.28 7.74
C ASN A 282 -4.71 2.24 8.86
N THR A 283 -3.86 1.22 8.92
CA THR A 283 -3.96 0.16 9.94
C THR A 283 -2.68 -0.01 10.74
N ILE A 284 -1.53 -0.06 10.08
CA ILE A 284 -0.21 -0.27 10.71
C ILE A 284 0.08 0.73 11.83
N PRO A 285 -0.24 2.04 11.71
CA PRO A 285 -0.06 2.98 12.81
C PRO A 285 -0.82 2.62 14.10
N PHE A 286 -1.85 1.78 14.00
CA PHE A 286 -2.64 1.31 15.13
C PHE A 286 -2.21 -0.05 15.66
N ALA A 287 -1.25 -0.74 15.04
CA ALA A 287 -0.80 -2.06 15.47
C ALA A 287 -0.17 -2.08 16.87
N ALA A 288 0.38 -0.94 17.32
CA ALA A 288 0.91 -0.78 18.67
C ALA A 288 -0.17 -0.50 19.72
N THR A 289 -1.47 -0.53 19.39
CA THR A 289 -2.54 -0.28 20.34
C THR A 289 -2.66 -1.45 21.33
N ASP A 290 -2.58 -1.16 22.63
CA ASP A 290 -2.67 -2.18 23.67
C ASP A 290 -3.95 -3.02 23.57
N GLY A 291 -3.79 -4.34 23.66
CA GLY A 291 -4.90 -5.30 23.65
C GLY A 291 -5.45 -5.63 22.25
N VAL A 292 -4.85 -5.10 21.19
CA VAL A 292 -5.21 -5.44 19.81
C VAL A 292 -4.48 -6.71 19.36
N GLU A 293 -5.24 -7.68 18.86
CA GLU A 293 -4.72 -8.88 18.19
C GLU A 293 -5.05 -8.86 16.69
N ARG A 294 -6.11 -8.15 16.30
CA ARG A 294 -6.54 -8.01 14.91
C ARG A 294 -6.99 -6.59 14.60
N ILE A 295 -6.74 -6.14 13.38
CA ILE A 295 -7.22 -4.86 12.86
C ILE A 295 -8.08 -5.13 11.64
N ARG A 296 -9.34 -4.69 11.67
CA ARG A 296 -10.25 -4.74 10.54
C ARG A 296 -10.39 -3.35 9.94
N TYR A 297 -9.90 -3.17 8.72
CA TYR A 297 -10.09 -1.94 7.95
C TYR A 297 -11.31 -2.06 7.03
N VAL A 298 -12.16 -1.02 7.04
CA VAL A 298 -13.35 -0.92 6.17
C VAL A 298 -13.29 0.38 5.37
N GLY A 299 -13.18 0.30 4.04
CA GLY A 299 -12.95 1.49 3.21
C GLY A 299 -13.14 1.32 1.69
N SER A 300 -13.16 2.44 0.95
CA SER A 300 -13.44 2.50 -0.50
C SER A 300 -12.20 2.35 -1.38
N ASP A 301 -11.02 2.58 -0.81
CA ASP A 301 -9.76 2.59 -1.56
C ASP A 301 -9.00 1.27 -1.41
N GLN A 302 -9.71 0.15 -1.54
CA GLN A 302 -9.07 -1.12 -1.85
C GLN A 302 -9.37 -1.37 -3.32
N ASP A 303 -8.52 -0.89 -4.22
CA ASP A 303 -8.41 -1.61 -5.49
C ASP A 303 -7.81 -2.97 -5.12
N GLU A 304 -8.68 -3.95 -4.83
CA GLU A 304 -8.31 -5.29 -4.41
C GLU A 304 -7.24 -5.85 -5.35
N SER A 305 -7.31 -5.52 -6.65
CA SER A 305 -6.34 -5.95 -7.66
C SER A 305 -4.92 -5.41 -7.46
N ILE A 306 -4.76 -4.30 -6.74
CA ILE A 306 -3.47 -3.69 -6.45
C ILE A 306 -2.86 -4.30 -5.20
N VAL A 307 -3.65 -4.50 -4.14
CA VAL A 307 -3.18 -5.23 -2.93
C VAL A 307 -2.82 -6.66 -3.33
N ASP A 308 -3.67 -7.31 -4.13
CA ASP A 308 -3.45 -8.67 -4.60
C ASP A 308 -2.20 -8.78 -5.45
N ARG A 309 -1.99 -7.88 -6.41
CA ARG A 309 -0.78 -7.91 -7.21
C ARG A 309 0.47 -7.55 -6.40
N TYR A 310 0.35 -6.64 -5.43
CA TYR A 310 1.44 -6.34 -4.50
C TYR A 310 1.86 -7.59 -3.73
N LEU A 311 0.88 -8.34 -3.25
CA LEU A 311 1.10 -9.54 -2.46
C LEU A 311 1.45 -10.77 -3.31
N GLU A 312 0.98 -10.85 -4.56
CA GLU A 312 1.48 -11.81 -5.56
C GLU A 312 2.96 -11.55 -5.87
N HIS A 313 3.38 -10.28 -5.92
CA HIS A 313 4.78 -9.92 -6.10
C HIS A 313 5.65 -10.33 -4.90
N LEU A 314 5.10 -10.21 -3.68
CA LEU A 314 5.77 -10.66 -2.46
C LEU A 314 5.68 -12.18 -2.24
N ASN A 315 4.66 -12.83 -2.80
CA ASN A 315 4.39 -14.26 -2.67
C ASN A 315 3.67 -14.81 -3.92
N PRO A 316 4.39 -15.20 -4.97
CA PRO A 316 3.83 -15.60 -6.27
C PRO A 316 3.04 -16.94 -6.25
N GLY A 317 2.78 -17.51 -5.07
CA GLY A 317 2.00 -18.74 -4.88
C GLY A 317 0.60 -18.54 -4.25
N GLY A 318 0.19 -17.30 -3.96
CA GLY A 318 -1.12 -17.00 -3.34
C GLY A 318 -2.29 -17.27 -4.30
N VAL A 319 -3.28 -18.04 -3.85
CA VAL A 319 -4.45 -18.42 -4.66
C VAL A 319 -5.50 -17.30 -4.66
N ASP A 320 -5.91 -16.89 -5.86
CA ASP A 320 -6.95 -15.90 -6.09
C ASP A 320 -8.35 -16.50 -5.84
N LEU A 321 -9.07 -15.99 -4.83
CA LEU A 321 -10.49 -16.29 -4.61
C LEU A 321 -11.22 -14.98 -4.32
N TYR A 322 -12.16 -14.65 -5.21
CA TYR A 322 -13.13 -13.58 -5.04
C TYR A 322 -13.85 -13.71 -3.69
N GLY A 323 -13.60 -12.75 -2.78
CA GLY A 323 -14.32 -12.58 -1.51
C GLY A 323 -13.46 -12.81 -0.27
N PHE A 324 -13.34 -11.75 0.55
CA PHE A 324 -12.74 -11.70 1.89
C PHE A 324 -11.33 -12.30 1.99
N ARG A 325 -10.30 -11.44 2.00
CA ARG A 325 -8.92 -11.84 2.27
C ARG A 325 -8.55 -11.52 3.71
N GLU A 326 -8.15 -12.55 4.44
CA GLU A 326 -7.49 -12.43 5.73
C GLU A 326 -5.99 -12.39 5.49
N TYR A 327 -5.33 -11.35 5.98
CA TYR A 327 -3.88 -11.22 5.94
C TYR A 327 -3.33 -11.33 7.35
N VAL A 328 -2.28 -12.13 7.50
CA VAL A 328 -1.53 -12.21 8.76
C VAL A 328 -0.25 -11.42 8.54
N PHE A 329 -0.08 -10.36 9.32
CA PHE A 329 1.12 -9.55 9.31
C PHE A 329 1.73 -9.59 10.69
N GLU A 330 3.01 -9.92 10.77
CA GLU A 330 3.80 -9.48 11.91
C GLU A 330 4.02 -7.98 11.71
N VAL A 331 3.39 -7.14 12.54
CA VAL A 331 3.61 -5.70 12.49
C VAL A 331 4.52 -5.35 13.65
N THR A 332 5.81 -5.30 13.36
CA THR A 332 6.79 -4.69 14.25
C THR A 332 6.83 -3.19 13.95
N ALA A 333 6.53 -2.35 14.94
CA ALA A 333 6.66 -0.91 14.82
C ALA A 333 8.03 -0.47 15.35
N GLU A 334 8.79 0.29 14.57
CA GLU A 334 10.01 0.98 15.03
C GLU A 334 9.79 2.47 15.17
N GLY A 335 10.40 3.05 16.21
CA GLY A 335 10.54 4.49 16.41
C GLY A 335 12.00 4.91 16.36
#